data_AF-A0A2V5QTV0-F1
#
_entry.id   AF-A0A2V5QTV0-F1
#
_cell.length_a   1.000
_cell.length_b   1.000
_cell.length_c   1.000
_cell.angle_alpha   90.00
_cell.angle_beta   90.00
_cell.angle_gamma   90.00
#
_symmetry.space_group_name_H-M   'P 1'
#
loop_
_entity.id
_entity.type
_entity.pdbx_description
1 polymer ?
#
loop_
_entity_poly.entity_id
_entity_poly.type
_entity_poly.pdbx_seq_one_letter_code
_entity_poly.pdbx_strand_id
1 'polypeptide(L)'
;MACRCARHVHPFVAEGARGLAKSRGDPRHHDQSLSVFLAGFRGSGGGKAMGRRMLRQREGATGREINNRKLDVGVGTFFSNVVMYFIILTCALTLHAHGMQNIETSKQAAEALKPLAGSLAYTLYTVGLIGVGLLAIPTLSGSGAYALAETFHWREGLDLPFKSAHYFYGVVILSTLLGIGMDFAGINPVRALFWTAIINGLLAPFLLVGILLAACDRKLMQNQPSSMLSRVVVGLTAVAMFAAAIAMFVI
;
A
#
# COMPACT_ATOMS: atom_id res chain seq x y z
N MET A 1 -13.35 -11.53 -23.34
CA MET A 1 -13.29 -10.07 -23.11
C MET A 1 -11.98 -9.59 -22.46
N ALA A 2 -10.98 -10.46 -22.24
CA ALA A 2 -9.73 -10.14 -21.53
C ALA A 2 -8.57 -9.58 -22.41
N CYS A 3 -8.61 -9.73 -23.74
CA CYS A 3 -7.51 -9.29 -24.60
C CYS A 3 -7.48 -7.79 -24.95
N ARG A 4 -8.49 -6.99 -24.55
CA ARG A 4 -8.56 -5.57 -24.96
C ARG A 4 -7.94 -4.60 -23.94
N CYS A 5 -7.63 -5.06 -22.73
CA CYS A 5 -7.05 -4.22 -21.66
C CYS A 5 -5.51 -4.11 -21.72
N ALA A 6 -4.83 -5.04 -22.38
CA ALA A 6 -3.35 -5.09 -22.43
C ALA A 6 -2.71 -3.97 -23.28
N ARG A 7 -3.50 -3.25 -24.10
CA ARG A 7 -2.96 -2.26 -25.04
C ARG A 7 -2.77 -0.86 -24.44
N HIS A 8 -3.25 -0.60 -23.22
CA HIS A 8 -3.18 0.71 -22.57
C HIS A 8 -2.11 0.85 -21.47
N VAL A 9 -1.33 -0.20 -21.17
CA VAL A 9 -0.26 -0.17 -20.15
C VAL A 9 1.07 0.38 -20.68
N HIS A 10 1.27 0.36 -22.00
CA HIS A 10 2.52 0.76 -22.65
C HIS A 10 2.93 2.25 -22.52
N PRO A 11 2.03 3.25 -22.41
CA PRO A 11 2.45 4.66 -22.29
C PRO A 11 3.02 5.03 -20.91
N PHE A 12 2.67 4.30 -19.84
CA PHE A 12 3.09 4.63 -18.46
C PHE A 12 4.57 4.29 -18.18
N VAL A 13 5.11 3.26 -18.83
CA VAL A 13 6.53 2.84 -18.70
C VAL A 13 7.48 3.80 -19.43
N ALA A 14 7.03 4.45 -20.50
CA ALA A 14 7.87 5.30 -21.35
C ALA A 14 8.14 6.70 -20.76
N GLU A 15 7.27 7.20 -19.89
CA GLU A 15 7.48 8.49 -19.19
C GLU A 15 8.36 8.34 -17.94
N GLY A 16 8.28 7.19 -17.24
CA GLY A 16 9.17 6.86 -16.12
C GLY A 16 10.64 6.70 -16.52
N ALA A 17 10.92 6.18 -17.72
CA ALA A 17 12.28 5.98 -18.22
C ALA A 17 13.02 7.31 -18.53
N ARG A 18 12.30 8.37 -18.91
CA ARG A 18 12.90 9.68 -19.19
C ARG A 18 13.35 10.43 -17.94
N GLY A 19 12.76 10.14 -16.78
CA GLY A 19 13.20 10.68 -15.49
C GLY A 19 14.48 10.06 -14.93
N LEU A 20 14.79 8.81 -15.33
CA LEU A 20 15.92 8.03 -14.80
C LEU A 20 17.28 8.37 -15.44
N ALA A 21 17.31 9.04 -16.59
CA ALA A 21 18.55 9.31 -17.32
C ALA A 21 19.41 10.45 -16.72
N LYS A 22 18.93 11.18 -15.71
CA LYS A 22 19.60 12.41 -15.20
C LYS A 22 20.33 12.28 -13.86
N SER A 23 20.31 11.13 -13.18
CA SER A 23 20.98 11.04 -11.87
C SER A 23 21.62 9.68 -11.64
N ARG A 24 22.82 9.52 -12.20
CA ARG A 24 23.68 8.35 -11.97
C ARG A 24 24.93 8.81 -11.22
N GLY A 25 25.05 8.41 -9.96
CA GLY A 25 26.32 8.41 -9.22
C GLY A 25 26.22 8.72 -7.73
N ASP A 26 25.94 7.71 -6.89
CA ASP A 26 26.59 7.53 -5.58
C ASP A 26 26.27 6.12 -4.99
N PRO A 27 27.25 5.29 -4.59
CA PRO A 27 27.00 3.92 -4.13
C PRO A 27 26.97 3.84 -2.59
N ARG A 28 25.80 4.10 -1.96
CA ARG A 28 25.55 3.77 -0.53
C ARG A 28 24.12 3.28 -0.27
N HIS A 29 23.65 2.33 -1.09
CA HIS A 29 22.22 2.00 -1.23
C HIS A 29 21.69 0.75 -0.50
N HIS A 30 22.48 0.05 0.32
CA HIS A 30 22.06 -1.27 0.85
C HIS A 30 21.46 -1.31 2.27
N ASP A 31 21.65 -0.29 3.12
CA ASP A 31 21.18 -0.31 4.53
C ASP A 31 19.90 0.48 4.82
N GLN A 32 19.37 1.23 3.85
CA GLN A 32 18.28 2.17 4.08
C GLN A 32 16.89 1.52 4.14
N SER A 33 16.67 0.40 3.46
CA SER A 33 15.33 -0.19 3.33
C SER A 33 14.84 -0.84 4.63
N LEU A 34 15.72 -1.55 5.35
CA LEU A 34 15.41 -2.20 6.63
C LEU A 34 15.24 -1.20 7.78
N SER A 35 16.04 -0.14 7.78
CA SER A 35 15.98 0.91 8.81
C SER A 35 14.73 1.80 8.64
N VAL A 36 14.27 2.05 7.41
CA VAL A 36 13.01 2.77 7.15
C VAL A 36 11.79 1.92 7.49
N PHE A 37 11.82 0.61 7.21
CA PHE A 37 10.73 -0.30 7.57
C PHE A 37 10.59 -0.48 9.09
N LEU A 38 11.70 -0.59 9.81
CA LEU A 38 11.72 -0.59 11.29
C LEU A 38 11.39 0.79 11.89
N ALA A 39 11.78 1.89 11.25
CA ALA A 39 11.42 3.25 11.68
C ALA A 39 9.94 3.56 11.45
N GLY A 40 9.29 2.95 10.44
CA GLY A 40 7.84 3.02 10.23
C GLY A 40 7.05 2.34 11.35
N PHE A 41 7.63 1.33 12.01
CA PHE A 41 7.03 0.66 13.17
C PHE A 41 7.22 1.41 14.50
N ARG A 42 8.29 2.19 14.60
CA ARG A 42 8.62 2.97 15.80
C ARG A 42 8.04 4.39 15.65
N GLY A 43 6.74 4.50 15.86
CA GLY A 43 5.97 5.74 15.74
C GLY A 43 6.59 6.93 16.51
N SER A 44 6.35 8.14 15.99
CA SER A 44 6.72 9.42 16.59
C SER A 44 8.23 9.70 16.77
N GLY A 45 9.04 9.29 15.80
CA GLY A 45 10.51 9.42 15.92
C GLY A 45 11.29 9.89 14.70
N GLY A 46 10.69 10.06 13.51
CA GLY A 46 11.44 10.28 12.27
C GLY A 46 12.47 11.42 12.32
N GLY A 47 12.16 12.53 13.02
CA GLY A 47 13.11 13.62 13.25
C GLY A 47 14.14 13.33 14.35
N LYS A 48 13.82 12.50 15.35
CA LYS A 48 14.71 12.18 16.48
C LYS A 48 15.86 11.25 16.05
N ALA A 49 15.59 10.29 15.17
CA ALA A 49 16.63 9.39 14.63
C ALA A 49 17.65 10.14 13.75
N MET A 50 17.23 11.24 13.12
CA MET A 50 18.07 12.13 12.32
C MET A 50 18.64 13.32 13.14
N GLY A 51 18.60 13.26 14.48
CA GLY A 51 19.18 14.28 15.37
C GLY A 51 18.45 15.63 15.42
N ARG A 52 17.30 15.78 14.75
CA ARG A 52 16.53 17.04 14.70
C ARG A 52 15.65 17.15 15.95
N ARG A 53 16.16 17.88 16.96
CA ARG A 53 15.49 18.10 18.26
C ARG A 53 14.48 19.25 18.26
N MET A 54 14.51 20.18 17.28
CA MET A 54 13.58 21.32 17.21
C MET A 54 12.49 21.13 16.14
N LEU A 55 11.25 21.52 16.46
CA LEU A 55 10.08 21.46 15.58
C LEU A 55 10.27 22.23 14.26
N ARG A 56 10.98 23.36 14.31
CA ARG A 56 11.29 24.22 13.15
C ARG A 56 12.24 23.58 12.13
N GLN A 57 13.04 22.58 12.52
CA GLN A 57 13.88 21.79 11.60
C GLN A 57 13.10 20.68 10.86
N ARG A 58 11.81 20.49 11.21
CA ARG A 58 10.88 19.59 10.51
C ARG A 58 10.01 20.31 9.49
N GLU A 59 10.01 21.64 9.49
CA GLU A 59 9.25 22.46 8.55
C GLU A 59 10.04 22.59 7.24
N GLY A 60 9.53 21.96 6.18
CA GLY A 60 10.13 21.95 4.84
C GLY A 60 11.09 20.78 4.60
N ALA A 61 10.71 19.87 3.70
CA ALA A 61 11.60 18.81 3.24
C ALA A 61 12.69 19.38 2.32
N THR A 62 13.93 18.96 2.52
CA THR A 62 15.03 19.33 1.61
C THR A 62 14.83 18.63 0.26
N GLY A 63 15.22 19.24 -0.86
CA GLY A 63 15.08 18.62 -2.19
C GLY A 63 15.70 17.22 -2.31
N ARG A 64 16.78 16.94 -1.56
CA ARG A 64 17.38 15.61 -1.43
C ARG A 64 16.47 14.59 -0.74
N GLU A 65 15.77 15.00 0.32
CA GLU A 65 14.83 14.13 1.05
C GLU A 65 13.61 13.80 0.18
N ILE A 66 13.11 14.79 -0.57
CA ILE A 66 12.02 14.58 -1.54
C ILE A 66 12.48 13.60 -2.62
N ASN A 67 13.69 13.75 -3.17
CA ASN A 67 14.19 12.84 -4.19
C ASN A 67 14.40 11.42 -3.63
N ASN A 68 14.93 11.28 -2.42
CA ASN A 68 15.12 9.97 -1.81
C ASN A 68 13.78 9.26 -1.57
N ARG A 69 12.76 9.99 -1.07
CA ARG A 69 11.40 9.46 -0.94
C ARG A 69 10.78 9.08 -2.28
N LYS A 70 11.01 9.87 -3.33
CA LYS A 70 10.54 9.54 -4.69
C LYS A 70 11.18 8.27 -5.22
N LEU A 71 12.47 8.08 -4.98
CA LEU A 71 13.18 6.88 -5.39
C LEU A 71 12.71 5.65 -4.59
N ASP A 72 12.55 5.79 -3.29
CA ASP A 72 12.03 4.72 -2.41
C ASP A 72 10.62 4.26 -2.84
N VAL A 73 9.70 5.22 -3.00
CA VAL A 73 8.34 4.93 -3.50
C VAL A 73 8.38 4.37 -4.93
N GLY A 74 9.26 4.89 -5.80
CA GLY A 74 9.41 4.43 -7.17
C GLY A 74 9.90 2.99 -7.28
N VAL A 75 10.94 2.63 -6.53
CA VAL A 75 11.49 1.27 -6.45
C VAL A 75 10.46 0.32 -5.83
N GLY A 76 9.80 0.73 -4.74
CA GLY A 76 8.75 -0.05 -4.10
C GLY A 76 7.57 -0.32 -5.05
N THR A 77 7.13 0.71 -5.78
CA THR A 77 6.04 0.59 -6.77
C THR A 77 6.45 -0.31 -7.93
N PHE A 78 7.68 -0.17 -8.45
CA PHE A 78 8.18 -1.04 -9.52
C PHE A 78 8.22 -2.50 -9.10
N PHE A 79 8.82 -2.81 -7.95
CA PHE A 79 8.89 -4.18 -7.44
C PHE A 79 7.51 -4.77 -7.17
N SER A 80 6.59 -3.99 -6.61
CA SER A 80 5.20 -4.42 -6.36
C SER A 80 4.47 -4.77 -7.67
N ASN A 81 4.68 -3.98 -8.74
CA ASN A 81 4.08 -4.27 -10.05
C ASN A 81 4.66 -5.54 -10.68
N VAL A 82 5.97 -5.77 -10.54
CA VAL A 82 6.62 -7.00 -11.01
C VAL A 82 6.04 -8.23 -10.30
N VAL A 83 5.93 -8.19 -8.97
CA VAL A 83 5.32 -9.27 -8.18
C VAL A 83 3.86 -9.49 -8.58
N MET A 84 3.07 -8.42 -8.73
CA MET A 84 1.68 -8.50 -9.18
C MET A 84 1.55 -9.16 -10.56
N TYR A 85 2.43 -8.83 -11.50
CA TYR A 85 2.46 -9.46 -12.82
C TYR A 85 2.70 -10.98 -12.72
N PHE A 86 3.67 -11.40 -11.91
CA PHE A 86 3.94 -12.83 -11.69
C PHE A 86 2.75 -13.54 -11.03
N ILE A 87 2.09 -12.92 -10.05
CA ILE A 87 0.88 -13.49 -9.43
C ILE A 87 -0.21 -13.72 -10.49
N ILE A 88 -0.50 -12.73 -11.33
CA ILE A 88 -1.51 -12.84 -12.38
C ILE A 88 -1.12 -13.90 -13.41
N LEU A 89 0.14 -13.94 -13.85
CA LEU A 89 0.65 -14.93 -14.79
C LEU A 89 0.54 -16.35 -14.23
N THR A 90 0.94 -16.55 -12.98
CA THR A 90 0.85 -17.85 -12.31
C THR A 90 -0.61 -18.27 -12.14
N CYS A 91 -1.50 -17.38 -11.72
CA CYS A 91 -2.94 -17.66 -11.64
C CYS A 91 -3.51 -18.00 -13.03
N ALA A 92 -3.11 -17.31 -14.08
CA ALA A 92 -3.54 -17.62 -15.44
C ALA A 92 -3.06 -19.00 -15.90
N LEU A 93 -1.80 -19.37 -15.64
CA LEU A 93 -1.26 -20.67 -16.05
C LEU A 93 -1.79 -21.85 -15.22
N THR A 94 -2.10 -21.62 -13.94
CA THR A 94 -2.59 -22.68 -13.04
C THR A 94 -4.11 -22.80 -13.06
N LEU A 95 -4.82 -21.70 -12.84
CA LEU A 95 -6.25 -21.71 -12.59
C LEU A 95 -7.08 -21.77 -13.87
N HIS A 96 -6.69 -21.03 -14.91
CA HIS A 96 -7.37 -21.05 -16.20
C HIS A 96 -7.23 -22.40 -16.91
N ALA A 97 -6.06 -23.04 -16.77
CA ALA A 97 -5.78 -24.35 -17.37
C ALA A 97 -6.59 -25.51 -16.74
N HIS A 98 -6.98 -25.40 -15.46
CA HIS A 98 -7.72 -26.45 -14.74
C HIS A 98 -9.23 -26.17 -14.64
N GLY A 99 -9.74 -25.10 -15.28
CA GLY A 99 -11.18 -24.78 -15.33
C GLY A 99 -11.83 -24.41 -13.99
N MET A 100 -11.05 -24.22 -12.91
CA MET A 100 -11.58 -23.89 -11.59
C MET A 100 -11.80 -22.38 -11.48
N GLN A 101 -13.03 -21.92 -11.72
CA GLN A 101 -13.36 -20.48 -11.69
C GLN A 101 -13.67 -19.93 -10.28
N ASN A 102 -13.83 -20.80 -9.27
CA ASN A 102 -14.15 -20.41 -7.90
C ASN A 102 -13.12 -20.98 -6.91
N ILE A 103 -12.19 -20.13 -6.46
CA ILE A 103 -11.36 -20.40 -5.29
C ILE A 103 -12.05 -19.78 -4.08
N GLU A 104 -12.50 -20.62 -3.16
CA GLU A 104 -13.15 -20.15 -1.93
C GLU A 104 -12.20 -20.13 -0.73
N THR A 105 -11.03 -20.77 -0.83
CA THR A 105 -10.09 -20.86 0.31
C THR A 105 -8.63 -20.71 -0.12
N SER A 106 -7.80 -20.18 0.78
CA SER A 106 -6.35 -20.08 0.56
C SER A 106 -5.69 -21.45 0.37
N LYS A 107 -6.26 -22.51 0.96
CA LYS A 107 -5.81 -23.88 0.78
C LYS A 107 -5.98 -24.36 -0.67
N GLN A 108 -7.13 -24.07 -1.29
CA GLN A 108 -7.37 -24.37 -2.70
C GLN A 108 -6.41 -23.61 -3.62
N ALA A 109 -6.09 -22.35 -3.29
CA ALA A 109 -5.08 -21.59 -4.04
C ALA A 109 -3.68 -22.25 -3.96
N ALA A 110 -3.29 -22.72 -2.78
CA ALA A 110 -2.02 -23.43 -2.59
C ALA A 110 -1.98 -24.78 -3.35
N GLU A 111 -3.09 -25.52 -3.36
CA GLU A 111 -3.21 -26.80 -4.08
C GLU A 111 -3.17 -26.61 -5.60
N ALA A 112 -3.79 -25.54 -6.12
CA ALA A 112 -3.75 -25.21 -7.54
C ALA A 112 -2.34 -24.87 -8.06
N LEU A 113 -1.39 -24.51 -7.18
CA LEU A 113 0.00 -24.22 -7.51
C LEU A 113 0.88 -25.49 -7.59
N LYS A 114 0.42 -26.61 -7.02
CA LYS A 114 1.15 -27.89 -6.99
C LYS A 114 1.58 -28.43 -8.37
N PRO A 115 0.78 -28.36 -9.46
CA PRO A 115 1.20 -28.87 -10.76
C PRO A 115 2.31 -28.05 -11.45
N LEU A 116 2.60 -26.82 -11.00
CA LEU A 116 3.59 -25.96 -11.66
C LEU A 116 5.05 -26.25 -11.20
N ALA A 117 5.24 -26.61 -9.92
CA ALA A 117 6.57 -26.85 -9.34
C ALA A 117 6.56 -27.82 -8.13
N GLY A 118 5.52 -28.64 -7.98
CA GLY A 118 5.43 -29.66 -6.95
C GLY A 118 5.22 -29.14 -5.53
N SER A 119 5.78 -29.84 -4.54
CA SER A 119 5.65 -29.54 -3.11
C SER A 119 6.38 -28.27 -2.67
N LEU A 120 7.42 -27.84 -3.41
CA LEU A 120 8.18 -26.63 -3.10
C LEU A 120 7.34 -25.36 -3.30
N ALA A 121 6.56 -25.27 -4.38
CA ALA A 121 5.66 -24.13 -4.60
C ALA A 121 4.57 -24.02 -3.52
N TYR A 122 4.01 -25.17 -3.08
CA TYR A 122 3.04 -25.21 -1.99
C TYR A 122 3.64 -24.65 -0.68
N THR A 123 4.87 -25.06 -0.36
CA THR A 123 5.56 -24.64 0.86
C THR A 123 5.92 -23.15 0.79
N LEU A 124 6.47 -22.70 -0.34
CA LEU A 124 6.81 -21.28 -0.56
C LEU A 124 5.57 -20.38 -0.52
N TYR A 125 4.46 -20.81 -1.11
CA TYR A 125 3.19 -20.08 -1.04
C TYR A 125 2.68 -19.97 0.40
N THR A 126 2.71 -21.06 1.15
CA THR A 126 2.25 -21.08 2.55
C THR A 126 3.12 -20.18 3.43
N VAL A 127 4.45 -20.27 3.31
CA VAL A 127 5.38 -19.41 4.05
C VAL A 127 5.20 -17.94 3.66
N GLY A 128 5.04 -17.66 2.36
CA GLY A 128 4.79 -16.31 1.86
C GLY A 128 3.47 -15.73 2.39
N LEU A 129 2.39 -16.51 2.37
CA LEU A 129 1.07 -16.10 2.87
C LEU A 129 1.12 -15.77 4.37
N ILE A 130 1.75 -16.63 5.17
CA ILE A 130 1.95 -16.40 6.61
C ILE A 130 2.81 -15.15 6.85
N GLY A 131 3.89 -14.99 6.07
CA GLY A 131 4.77 -13.82 6.17
C GLY A 131 4.06 -12.50 5.88
N VAL A 132 3.23 -12.45 4.82
CA VAL A 132 2.42 -11.26 4.51
C VAL A 132 1.40 -10.99 5.61
N GLY A 133 0.75 -12.02 6.15
CA GLY A 133 -0.19 -11.87 7.27
C GLY A 133 0.46 -11.28 8.53
N LEU A 134 1.64 -11.78 8.90
CA LEU A 134 2.39 -11.31 10.07
C LEU A 134 2.83 -9.84 9.94
N LEU A 135 3.18 -9.40 8.72
CA LEU A 135 3.52 -8.00 8.45
C LEU A 135 2.28 -7.10 8.37
N ALA A 136 1.15 -7.62 7.88
CA ALA A 136 -0.07 -6.86 7.69
C ALA A 136 -0.77 -6.50 9.01
N ILE A 137 -0.86 -7.44 9.96
CA ILE A 137 -1.57 -7.22 11.23
C ILE A 137 -1.07 -5.95 11.95
N PRO A 138 0.24 -5.77 12.18
CA PRO A 138 0.71 -4.67 13.01
C PRO A 138 0.79 -3.35 12.23
N THR A 139 1.02 -3.39 10.90
CA THR A 139 1.03 -2.18 10.05
C THR A 139 -0.37 -1.59 9.86
N LEU A 140 -1.39 -2.44 9.62
CA LEU A 140 -2.77 -1.99 9.42
C LEU A 140 -3.43 -1.58 10.74
N SER A 141 -3.28 -2.41 11.78
CA SER A 141 -3.85 -2.09 13.09
C SER A 141 -3.20 -0.83 13.68
N GLY A 142 -1.88 -0.68 13.53
CA GLY A 142 -1.15 0.51 13.95
C GLY A 142 -1.64 1.78 13.22
N SER A 143 -1.69 1.77 11.89
CA SER A 143 -2.12 2.95 11.12
C SER A 143 -3.58 3.35 11.40
N GLY A 144 -4.49 2.38 11.53
CA GLY A 144 -5.87 2.63 11.93
C GLY A 144 -6.00 3.20 13.34
N ALA A 145 -5.22 2.69 14.30
CA ALA A 145 -5.21 3.18 15.67
C ALA A 145 -4.69 4.62 15.76
N TYR A 146 -3.65 4.97 14.99
CA TYR A 146 -3.16 6.36 14.89
C TYR A 146 -4.21 7.27 14.26
N ALA A 147 -4.83 6.89 13.14
CA ALA A 147 -5.84 7.71 12.49
C ALA A 147 -7.05 8.00 13.42
N LEU A 148 -7.50 6.99 14.17
CA LEU A 148 -8.58 7.15 15.15
C LEU A 148 -8.14 8.03 16.32
N ALA A 149 -6.94 7.81 16.87
CA ALA A 149 -6.45 8.62 17.98
C ALA A 149 -6.28 10.10 17.58
N GLU A 150 -5.80 10.38 16.36
CA GLU A 150 -5.71 11.74 15.81
C GLU A 150 -7.10 12.37 15.64
N THR A 151 -8.06 11.62 15.07
CA THR A 151 -9.43 12.10 14.84
C THR A 151 -10.16 12.44 16.14
N PHE A 152 -9.95 11.66 17.20
CA PHE A 152 -10.57 11.88 18.50
C PHE A 152 -9.69 12.70 19.48
N HIS A 153 -8.54 13.21 19.03
CA HIS A 153 -7.56 13.94 19.85
C HIS A 153 -7.12 13.19 21.13
N TRP A 154 -7.00 11.87 21.07
CA TRP A 154 -6.54 11.05 22.19
C TRP A 154 -5.01 10.99 22.28
N ARG A 155 -4.49 10.66 23.47
CA ARG A 155 -3.04 10.44 23.66
C ARG A 155 -2.62 9.18 22.90
N GLU A 156 -1.73 9.35 21.93
CA GLU A 156 -1.29 8.31 21.00
C GLU A 156 0.21 8.03 21.09
N GLY A 157 0.61 6.79 20.78
CA GLY A 157 2.00 6.39 20.61
C GLY A 157 2.33 5.02 21.18
N LEU A 158 3.00 4.19 20.39
CA LEU A 158 3.54 2.89 20.83
C LEU A 158 4.61 3.05 21.93
N ASP A 159 5.25 4.22 22.02
CA ASP A 159 6.22 4.55 23.06
C ASP A 159 5.58 4.98 24.40
N LEU A 160 4.24 5.09 24.49
CA LEU A 160 3.55 5.37 25.75
C LEU A 160 3.24 4.08 26.52
N PRO A 161 3.34 4.13 27.86
CA PRO A 161 2.97 3.00 28.70
C PRO A 161 1.48 2.69 28.56
N PHE A 162 1.13 1.40 28.61
CA PHE A 162 -0.24 0.87 28.50
C PHE A 162 -1.27 1.65 29.34
N LYS A 163 -0.83 2.12 30.52
CA LYS A 163 -1.61 2.87 31.50
C LYS A 163 -1.95 4.33 31.11
N SER A 164 -1.34 4.87 30.06
CA SER A 164 -1.55 6.26 29.59
C SER A 164 -2.29 6.36 28.26
N ALA A 165 -2.36 5.28 27.47
CA ALA A 165 -2.94 5.25 26.13
C ALA A 165 -3.93 4.08 25.96
N HIS A 166 -4.78 3.84 26.96
CA HIS A 166 -5.75 2.73 26.96
C HIS A 166 -6.64 2.72 25.72
N TYR A 167 -7.06 3.89 25.22
CA TYR A 167 -7.90 3.98 24.02
C TYR A 167 -7.15 3.54 22.75
N PHE A 168 -5.87 3.88 22.61
CA PHE A 168 -5.04 3.47 21.47
C PHE A 168 -4.85 1.96 21.43
N TYR A 169 -4.42 1.35 22.54
CA TYR A 169 -4.29 -0.11 22.64
C TYR A 169 -5.64 -0.82 22.57
N GLY A 170 -6.71 -0.18 23.07
CA GLY A 170 -8.09 -0.66 22.94
C GLY A 170 -8.51 -0.80 21.49
N VAL A 171 -8.21 0.17 20.62
CA VAL A 171 -8.49 0.10 19.18
C VAL A 171 -7.69 -1.03 18.52
N VAL A 172 -6.41 -1.20 18.86
CA VAL A 172 -5.57 -2.28 18.32
C VAL A 172 -6.14 -3.65 18.69
N ILE A 173 -6.44 -3.86 19.98
CA ILE A 173 -7.01 -5.13 20.48
C ILE A 173 -8.39 -5.37 19.86
N LEU A 174 -9.25 -4.34 19.83
CA LEU A 174 -10.59 -4.45 19.26
C LEU A 174 -10.53 -4.79 17.76
N SER A 175 -9.68 -4.12 16.98
CA SER A 175 -9.51 -4.42 15.55
C SER A 175 -9.04 -5.85 15.30
N THR A 176 -8.16 -6.38 16.17
CA THR A 176 -7.65 -7.76 16.09
C THR A 176 -8.74 -8.76 16.47
N LEU A 177 -9.48 -8.49 17.55
CA LEU A 177 -10.61 -9.32 17.99
C LEU A 177 -11.74 -9.34 16.97
N LEU A 178 -12.01 -8.21 16.29
CA LEU A 178 -12.99 -8.16 15.20
C LEU A 178 -12.54 -9.01 14.01
N GLY A 179 -11.25 -8.97 13.65
CA GLY A 179 -10.70 -9.83 12.61
C GLY A 179 -10.84 -11.32 12.94
N ILE A 180 -10.52 -11.71 14.17
CA ILE A 180 -10.70 -13.10 14.65
C ILE A 180 -12.20 -13.46 14.70
N GLY A 181 -13.04 -12.53 15.17
CA GLY A 181 -14.49 -12.74 15.26
C GLY A 181 -15.15 -12.96 13.89
N MET A 182 -14.64 -12.32 12.83
CA MET A 182 -15.10 -12.58 11.46
C MET A 182 -14.81 -14.00 10.98
N ASP A 183 -13.69 -14.59 11.41
CA ASP A 183 -13.34 -15.99 11.10
C ASP A 183 -14.31 -16.96 11.80
N PHE A 184 -14.60 -16.73 13.09
CA PHE A 184 -15.58 -17.52 13.84
C PHE A 184 -17.02 -17.37 13.34
N ALA A 185 -17.36 -16.24 12.72
CA ALA A 185 -18.67 -16.01 12.10
C ALA A 185 -18.87 -16.82 10.78
N GLY A 186 -17.87 -17.59 10.34
CA GLY A 186 -17.93 -18.39 9.13
C GLY A 186 -17.95 -17.55 7.84
N ILE A 187 -17.56 -16.27 7.92
CA ILE A 187 -17.47 -15.40 6.75
C ILE A 187 -16.27 -15.86 5.94
N ASN A 188 -16.51 -16.18 4.66
CA ASN A 188 -15.44 -16.60 3.79
C ASN A 188 -14.42 -15.44 3.60
N PRO A 189 -13.14 -15.61 4.01
CA PRO A 189 -12.15 -14.54 3.99
C PRO A 189 -11.81 -14.08 2.58
N VAL A 190 -11.91 -14.96 1.58
CA VAL A 190 -11.69 -14.61 0.17
C VAL A 190 -12.79 -13.65 -0.30
N ARG A 191 -14.05 -13.90 0.06
CA ARG A 191 -15.17 -13.00 -0.24
C ARG A 191 -15.05 -11.68 0.51
N ALA A 192 -14.67 -11.71 1.79
CA ALA A 192 -14.43 -10.49 2.56
C ALA A 192 -13.31 -9.63 1.95
N LEU A 193 -12.21 -10.26 1.52
CA LEU A 193 -11.12 -9.58 0.83
C LEU A 193 -11.57 -8.96 -0.50
N PHE A 194 -12.39 -9.68 -1.27
CA PHE A 194 -12.95 -9.18 -2.53
C PHE A 194 -13.86 -7.95 -2.32
N TRP A 195 -14.79 -8.01 -1.36
CA TRP A 195 -15.63 -6.87 -1.00
C TRP A 195 -14.80 -5.68 -0.51
N THR A 196 -13.78 -5.93 0.31
CA THR A 196 -12.86 -4.90 0.79
C THR A 196 -12.10 -4.25 -0.38
N ALA A 197 -11.68 -5.03 -1.37
CA ALA A 197 -11.02 -4.52 -2.57
C ALA A 197 -11.95 -3.63 -3.42
N ILE A 198 -13.23 -4.00 -3.56
CA ILE A 198 -14.23 -3.16 -4.25
C ILE A 198 -14.42 -1.84 -3.52
N ILE A 199 -14.65 -1.89 -2.21
CA ILE A 199 -14.85 -0.69 -1.39
C ILE A 199 -13.62 0.21 -1.48
N ASN A 200 -12.40 -0.35 -1.35
CA ASN A 200 -11.17 0.41 -1.48
C ASN A 200 -10.98 0.99 -2.89
N GLY A 201 -11.34 0.24 -3.94
CA GLY A 201 -11.32 0.73 -5.32
C GLY A 201 -12.26 1.91 -5.54
N LEU A 202 -13.43 1.90 -4.90
CA LEU A 202 -14.40 3.00 -4.95
C LEU A 202 -13.95 4.21 -4.12
N LEU A 203 -13.31 4.00 -2.97
CA LEU A 203 -12.79 5.07 -2.10
C LEU A 203 -11.52 5.73 -2.64
N ALA A 204 -10.68 4.99 -3.36
CA ALA A 204 -9.43 5.48 -3.93
C ALA A 204 -9.53 6.80 -4.70
N PRO A 205 -10.49 7.01 -5.64
CA PRO A 205 -10.62 8.29 -6.34
C PRO A 205 -10.97 9.47 -5.41
N PHE A 206 -11.81 9.25 -4.37
CA PHE A 206 -12.13 10.30 -3.40
C PHE A 206 -10.91 10.70 -2.58
N LEU A 207 -10.14 9.72 -2.10
CA LEU A 207 -8.89 9.97 -1.37
C LEU A 207 -7.87 10.67 -2.27
N LEU A 208 -7.77 10.27 -3.54
CA LEU A 208 -6.85 10.89 -4.51
C LEU A 208 -7.19 12.36 -4.76
N VAL A 209 -8.47 12.71 -4.86
CA VAL A 209 -8.91 14.11 -4.95
C VAL A 209 -8.57 14.88 -3.68
N GLY A 210 -8.80 14.30 -2.50
CA GLY A 210 -8.42 14.92 -1.23
C GLY A 210 -6.91 15.24 -1.16
N ILE A 211 -6.07 14.28 -1.56
CA ILE A 211 -4.62 14.46 -1.64
C ILE A 211 -4.25 15.51 -2.70
N LEU A 212 -4.91 15.52 -3.86
CA LEU A 212 -4.65 16.50 -4.92
C LEU A 212 -4.97 17.93 -4.46
N LEU A 213 -6.09 18.14 -3.75
CA LEU A 213 -6.46 19.44 -3.18
C LEU A 213 -5.43 19.90 -2.15
N ALA A 214 -5.03 19.02 -1.23
CA ALA A 214 -3.99 19.31 -0.26
C ALA A 214 -2.63 19.60 -0.92
N ALA A 215 -2.29 18.89 -2.00
CA ALA A 215 -1.08 19.12 -2.80
C ALA A 215 -1.17 20.34 -3.74
N CYS A 216 -2.33 20.97 -3.85
CA CYS A 216 -2.50 22.20 -4.61
C CYS A 216 -2.34 23.44 -3.75
N ASP A 217 -2.67 23.34 -2.46
CA ASP A 217 -2.67 24.44 -1.52
C ASP A 217 -1.24 24.90 -1.13
N ARG A 218 -0.91 26.15 -1.47
CA ARG A 218 0.41 26.75 -1.18
C ARG A 218 0.65 27.01 0.31
N LYS A 219 -0.41 27.21 1.09
CA LYS A 219 -0.37 27.43 2.54
C LYS A 219 -0.07 26.12 3.27
N LEU A 220 -0.66 25.00 2.82
CA LEU A 220 -0.33 23.66 3.34
C LEU A 220 1.07 23.20 2.90
N MET A 221 1.45 23.41 1.64
CA MET A 221 2.75 22.95 1.09
C MET A 221 3.94 23.89 1.35
N GLN A 222 3.80 24.91 2.20
CA GLN A 222 4.90 25.84 2.55
C GLN A 222 5.66 26.38 1.34
N ASN A 223 4.94 26.87 0.31
CA ASN A 223 5.51 27.40 -0.95
C ASN A 223 6.29 26.40 -1.83
N GLN A 224 6.16 25.08 -1.63
CA GLN A 224 6.65 24.06 -2.57
C GLN A 224 5.49 23.30 -3.26
N PRO A 225 4.62 23.97 -4.04
CA PRO A 225 3.49 23.30 -4.68
C PRO A 225 3.92 22.21 -5.68
N SER A 226 3.08 21.18 -5.83
CA SER A 226 3.27 20.15 -6.85
C SER A 226 3.33 20.75 -8.27
N SER A 227 4.15 20.17 -9.15
CA SER A 227 4.34 20.67 -10.51
C SER A 227 3.05 20.59 -11.32
N MET A 228 2.85 21.52 -12.26
CA MET A 228 1.64 21.55 -13.10
C MET A 228 1.42 20.24 -13.85
N LEU A 229 2.50 19.60 -14.34
CA LEU A 229 2.44 18.28 -14.96
C LEU A 229 1.92 17.21 -13.99
N SER A 230 2.42 17.17 -12.76
CA SER A 230 1.97 16.19 -11.76
C SER A 230 0.50 16.40 -11.40
N ARG A 231 0.03 17.65 -11.35
CA ARG A 231 -1.39 17.97 -11.08
C ARG A 231 -2.30 17.49 -12.21
N VAL A 232 -1.91 17.71 -13.46
CA VAL A 232 -2.68 17.26 -14.64
C VAL A 232 -2.73 15.74 -14.71
N VAL A 233 -1.59 15.06 -14.52
CA VAL A 233 -1.54 13.58 -14.56
C VAL A 233 -2.39 12.97 -13.44
N VAL A 234 -2.29 13.49 -12.21
CA VAL A 234 -3.09 12.99 -11.08
C VAL A 234 -4.58 13.32 -11.28
N GLY A 235 -4.90 14.50 -11.78
CA GLY A 235 -6.28 14.88 -12.12
C GLY A 235 -6.89 13.99 -13.21
N LEU A 236 -6.15 13.71 -14.29
CA LEU A 236 -6.59 12.78 -15.33
C LEU A 236 -6.79 11.37 -14.77
N THR A 237 -5.89 10.91 -13.89
CA THR A 237 -6.01 9.61 -13.21
C THR A 237 -7.27 9.56 -12.34
N ALA A 238 -7.56 10.62 -11.57
CA ALA A 238 -8.77 10.71 -10.77
C ALA A 238 -10.03 10.63 -11.64
N VAL A 239 -10.09 11.38 -12.74
CA VAL A 239 -11.22 11.34 -13.70
C VAL A 239 -11.38 9.94 -14.29
N ALA A 240 -10.29 9.29 -14.70
CA ALA A 240 -10.33 7.93 -15.23
C ALA A 240 -10.84 6.92 -14.19
N MET A 241 -10.42 7.05 -12.92
CA MET A 241 -10.90 6.20 -11.82
C MET A 241 -12.38 6.44 -11.50
N PHE A 242 -12.85 7.70 -11.51
CA PHE A 242 -14.27 8.00 -11.36
C PHE A 242 -15.10 7.45 -12.51
N ALA A 243 -14.62 7.56 -13.75
CA ALA A 243 -15.28 6.98 -14.91
C ALA A 243 -15.39 5.46 -14.80
N ALA A 244 -14.32 4.78 -14.35
CA ALA A 244 -14.34 3.34 -14.11
C ALA A 244 -15.31 2.94 -12.98
N ALA A 245 -15.36 3.71 -11.89
CA ALA A 245 -16.28 3.49 -10.80
C ALA A 245 -17.74 3.64 -11.26
N ILE A 246 -18.07 4.69 -12.03
CA ILE A 246 -19.41 4.88 -12.60
C ILE A 246 -19.75 3.74 -13.57
N ALA A 247 -18.81 3.33 -14.42
CA ALA A 247 -19.01 2.21 -15.33
C ALA A 247 -19.36 0.91 -14.61
N MET A 248 -18.79 0.66 -13.42
CA MET A 248 -19.12 -0.50 -12.59
C MET A 248 -20.57 -0.49 -12.07
N PHE A 249 -21.18 0.68 -11.87
CA PHE A 249 -22.58 0.79 -11.43
C PHE A 249 -23.58 0.76 -12.59
N VAL A 250 -23.14 1.11 -13.80
CA VAL A 250 -23.99 1.21 -15.00
C VAL A 250 -24.06 -0.11 -15.78
N ILE A 251 -22.98 -0.92 -15.74
CA ILE A 251 -22.84 -2.21 -16.45
C ILE A 251 -23.09 -3.36 -15.48
#